data_AF-A0AAN8T5D3-F1
#
_entry.id   AF-A0AAN8T5D3-F1
#
_cell.length_a   1.000
_cell.length_b   1.000
_cell.length_c   1.000
_cell.angle_alpha   90.00
_cell.angle_beta   90.00
_cell.angle_gamma   90.00
#
_symmetry.space_group_name_H-M   'P 1'
#
loop_
_entity.id
_entity.type
_entity.pdbx_description
1 polymer ?
#
loop_
_entity_poly.entity_id
_entity_poly.type
_entity_poly.pdbx_seq_one_letter_code
_entity_poly.pdbx_strand_id
1 'polypeptide(L)'
;MMNIIGTLCVYAAILDPNTKNEAFNISNGDVFKWKVLAEEFQVEAEEFDESKRWTLVEMMKDKGQIWDEIVKENGLVESKLEEIGGW
;
A
#
# COMPACT_ATOMS: atom_id res chain seq x y z
N MET A 1 4.76 -4.95 -12.58
CA MET A 1 5.51 -4.31 -11.48
C MET A 1 6.54 -5.31 -10.96
N MET A 2 7.83 -5.00 -11.05
CA MET A 2 8.89 -5.92 -10.60
C MET A 2 8.85 -5.99 -9.07
N ASN A 3 8.74 -7.19 -8.47
CA ASN A 3 8.78 -7.37 -7.02
C ASN A 3 10.23 -7.22 -6.53
N ILE A 4 10.67 -5.98 -6.31
CA ILE A 4 12.05 -5.67 -5.95
C ILE A 4 12.48 -6.29 -4.61
N ILE A 5 11.55 -6.44 -3.66
CA ILE A 5 11.82 -7.08 -2.36
C ILE A 5 12.12 -8.55 -2.57
N GLY A 6 11.27 -9.25 -3.34
CA GLY A 6 11.48 -10.65 -3.69
C GLY A 6 12.81 -10.87 -4.41
N THR A 7 13.14 -10.00 -5.37
CA THR A 7 14.41 -10.06 -6.10
C THR A 7 15.61 -9.87 -5.18
N LEU A 8 15.57 -8.89 -4.26
CA LEU A 8 16.66 -8.66 -3.31
C LEU A 8 16.82 -9.86 -2.36
N CYS A 9 15.73 -10.44 -1.87
CA CYS A 9 15.81 -11.63 -1.00
C CYS A 9 16.52 -12.79 -1.71
N VAL A 10 16.19 -13.06 -2.97
CA VAL A 10 16.86 -14.12 -3.76
C VAL A 10 18.33 -13.79 -4.00
N TYR A 11 18.62 -12.54 -4.37
CA TYR A 11 19.99 -12.08 -4.59
C TYR A 11 20.85 -12.26 -3.34
N ALA A 12 20.36 -11.75 -2.21
CA ALA A 12 21.08 -11.78 -0.94
C ALA A 12 21.23 -13.19 -0.36
N ALA A 13 20.30 -14.10 -0.67
CA ALA A 13 20.31 -15.46 -0.14
C ALA A 13 21.20 -16.42 -0.94
N ILE A 14 21.31 -16.26 -2.26
CA ILE A 14 21.87 -17.31 -3.13
C ILE A 14 22.97 -16.78 -4.07
N LEU A 15 22.97 -15.49 -4.43
CA LEU A 15 23.78 -15.01 -5.55
C LEU A 15 25.06 -14.26 -5.13
N ASP A 16 25.10 -13.65 -3.95
CA ASP A 16 26.24 -12.84 -3.51
C ASP A 16 26.75 -13.24 -2.12
N PRO A 17 27.93 -13.86 -1.98
CA PRO A 17 28.51 -14.18 -0.69
C PRO A 17 28.76 -12.96 0.21
N ASN A 18 28.88 -11.75 -0.36
CA ASN A 18 29.15 -10.52 0.38
C ASN A 18 27.91 -9.95 1.07
N THR A 19 26.72 -10.49 0.80
CA THR A 19 25.48 -10.02 1.43
C THR A 19 25.12 -10.79 2.69
N LYS A 20 25.91 -11.80 3.06
CA LYS A 20 25.64 -12.63 4.23
C LYS A 20 25.84 -11.83 5.51
N ASN A 21 24.86 -11.90 6.41
CA ASN A 21 24.84 -11.22 7.71
C ASN A 21 24.84 -9.68 7.64
N GLU A 22 24.45 -9.11 6.50
CA GLU A 22 24.34 -7.67 6.31
C GLU A 22 22.88 -7.22 6.31
N ALA A 23 22.64 -6.01 6.81
CA ALA A 23 21.33 -5.36 6.76
C ALA A 23 21.27 -4.42 5.55
N PHE A 24 20.25 -4.56 4.72
CA PHE A 24 20.08 -3.75 3.51
C PHE A 24 18.79 -2.92 3.57
N ASN A 25 18.91 -1.64 3.21
CA ASN A 25 17.76 -0.84 2.85
C ASN A 25 17.32 -1.20 1.42
N ILE A 26 16.01 -1.16 1.18
CA ILE A 26 15.44 -1.38 -0.14
C ILE A 26 14.37 -0.34 -0.44
N SER A 27 14.48 0.27 -1.61
CA SER A 27 13.48 1.18 -2.19
C SER A 27 13.42 0.95 -3.70
N ASN A 28 12.40 1.50 -4.35
CA ASN A 28 12.27 1.49 -5.81
C ASN A 28 13.37 2.31 -6.52
N GLY A 29 14.12 3.13 -5.78
CA GLY A 29 15.14 4.03 -6.34
C GLY A 29 14.60 5.33 -6.92
N ASP A 30 13.29 5.57 -6.82
CA ASP A 30 12.60 6.78 -7.26
C ASP A 30 11.98 7.58 -6.09
N VAL A 31 11.40 8.73 -6.41
CA VAL A 31 10.69 9.60 -5.47
C VAL A 31 9.39 10.09 -6.11
N PHE A 32 8.33 10.22 -5.30
CA PHE A 32 7.06 10.80 -5.74
C PHE A 32 6.39 11.60 -4.61
N LYS A 33 5.33 12.34 -4.97
CA LYS A 33 4.49 13.10 -4.03
C LYS A 33 3.09 12.49 -3.99
N TRP A 34 2.45 12.50 -2.82
CA TRP A 34 1.08 11.99 -2.63
C TRP A 34 0.06 12.56 -3.63
N LYS A 35 0.19 13.84 -4.01
CA LYS A 35 -0.68 14.49 -4.99
C LYS A 35 -0.70 13.79 -6.36
N VAL A 36 0.41 13.17 -6.77
CA VAL A 36 0.51 12.47 -8.05
C VAL A 36 -0.30 11.17 -8.03
N LEU A 37 -0.43 10.51 -6.88
CA LEU A 37 -1.19 9.26 -6.79
C LEU A 37 -2.69 9.46 -7.01
N ALA A 38 -3.26 10.58 -6.58
CA ALA A 38 -4.68 10.86 -6.81
C ALA A 38 -5.04 10.92 -8.30
N GLU A 39 -4.15 11.49 -9.12
CA GLU A 39 -4.29 11.53 -10.58
C GLU A 39 -4.27 10.11 -11.17
N GLU A 40 -3.32 9.26 -10.74
CA GLU A 40 -3.22 7.86 -11.18
C GLU A 40 -4.46 7.03 -10.81
N PHE A 41 -5.02 7.25 -9.62
CA PHE A 41 -6.26 6.60 -9.18
C PHE A 41 -7.53 7.25 -9.73
N GLN A 42 -7.40 8.35 -10.50
CA GLN A 42 -8.53 9.10 -11.07
C GLN A 42 -9.52 9.59 -10.01
N VAL A 43 -8.99 10.00 -8.85
CA VAL A 43 -9.78 10.55 -7.73
C VAL A 43 -9.42 12.02 -7.52
N GLU A 44 -10.40 12.79 -7.04
CA GLU A 44 -10.17 14.19 -6.68
C GLU A 44 -9.30 14.27 -5.42
N ALA A 45 -8.19 15.01 -5.51
CA ALA A 45 -7.35 15.29 -4.36
C ALA A 45 -7.88 16.54 -3.64
N GLU A 46 -8.34 16.36 -2.41
CA GLU A 46 -8.56 17.50 -1.51
C GLU A 46 -7.22 18.15 -1.11
N GLU A 47 -7.23 19.47 -0.88
CA GLU A 47 -6.07 20.15 -0.33
C GLU A 47 -5.82 19.74 1.12
N PHE A 48 -4.55 19.53 1.46
CA PHE A 48 -4.17 19.18 2.82
C PHE A 48 -4.43 20.35 3.77
N ASP A 49 -5.20 20.08 4.83
CA ASP A 49 -5.57 21.05 5.85
C ASP A 49 -4.92 20.66 7.18
N GLU A 50 -3.88 21.40 7.59
CA GLU A 50 -3.13 21.19 8.83
C GLU A 50 -4.00 21.30 10.10
N SER A 51 -5.15 21.97 10.01
CA SER A 51 -6.07 22.10 11.14
C SER A 51 -6.93 20.85 11.38
N LYS A 52 -7.04 19.97 10.38
CA LYS A 52 -7.80 18.73 10.45
C LYS A 52 -6.89 17.56 10.80
N ARG A 53 -7.18 16.90 11.92
CA ARG A 53 -6.57 15.62 12.27
C ARG A 53 -7.53 14.49 11.97
N TRP A 54 -7.53 14.05 10.73
CA TRP A 54 -8.22 12.83 10.33
C TRP A 54 -7.27 11.65 10.38
N THR A 55 -7.75 10.51 10.86
CA THR A 55 -7.05 9.23 10.73
C THR A 55 -7.88 8.34 9.80
N LEU A 56 -7.19 7.57 8.95
CA LEU A 56 -7.88 6.58 8.11
C LEU A 56 -8.65 5.57 8.98
N VAL A 57 -8.11 5.21 10.14
CA VAL A 57 -8.79 4.36 11.14
C VAL A 57 -10.20 4.87 11.46
N GLU A 58 -10.34 6.14 11.84
CA GLU A 58 -11.65 6.71 12.20
C GLU A 58 -12.58 6.88 11.00
N MET A 59 -12.04 7.20 9.82
CA MET A 59 -12.83 7.34 8.60
C MET A 59 -13.39 6.00 8.09
N MET A 60 -12.64 4.91 8.32
CA MET A 60 -12.95 3.58 7.78
C MET A 60 -13.69 2.66 8.75
N LYS A 61 -13.76 2.99 10.05
CA LYS A 61 -14.29 2.11 11.11
C LYS A 61 -15.67 1.50 10.84
N ASP A 62 -16.55 2.22 10.15
CA ASP A 62 -17.94 1.81 9.90
C ASP A 62 -18.17 1.40 8.43
N LYS A 63 -17.10 1.17 7.65
CA LYS A 63 -17.17 0.92 6.20
C LYS A 63 -17.18 -0.57 5.82
N GLY A 64 -17.16 -1.49 6.78
CA GLY A 64 -17.13 -2.94 6.52
C GLY A 64 -18.27 -3.43 5.63
N GLN A 65 -19.50 -2.98 5.87
CA GLN A 65 -20.66 -3.37 5.04
C GLN A 65 -20.56 -2.83 3.61
N ILE A 66 -20.04 -1.61 3.44
CA ILE A 66 -19.84 -1.01 2.12
C ILE A 66 -18.78 -1.80 1.34
N TRP A 67 -17.74 -2.30 2.02
CA TRP A 67 -16.76 -3.19 1.39
C TRP A 67 -17.37 -4.51 0.93
N ASP A 68 -18.20 -5.15 1.77
CA ASP A 68 -18.90 -6.39 1.41
C ASP A 68 -19.77 -6.21 0.13
N GLU A 69 -20.42 -5.05 -0.02
CA GLU A 69 -21.18 -4.69 -1.23
C GLU A 69 -20.26 -4.55 -2.45
N ILE A 70 -19.15 -3.81 -2.33
CA ILE A 70 -18.17 -3.62 -3.41
C ILE A 70 -17.62 -4.96 -3.90
N VAL A 71 -17.25 -5.87 -2.98
CA VAL A 71 -16.74 -7.20 -3.32
C VAL A 71 -17.76 -7.97 -4.16
N LYS A 72 -19.02 -7.96 -3.74
CA LYS A 72 -20.09 -8.67 -4.43
C LYS A 72 -20.39 -8.07 -5.81
N GLU A 73 -20.51 -6.75 -5.91
CA GLU A 73 -20.86 -6.06 -7.15
C GLU A 73 -19.77 -6.19 -8.22
N ASN A 74 -18.50 -6.17 -7.80
CA ASN A 74 -17.35 -6.23 -8.71
C ASN A 74 -16.78 -7.65 -8.88
N GLY A 75 -17.35 -8.66 -8.20
CA GLY A 75 -16.89 -10.05 -8.25
C GLY A 75 -15.46 -10.23 -7.76
N LEU A 76 -15.07 -9.47 -6.73
CA LEU A 76 -13.72 -9.52 -6.16
C LEU A 76 -13.53 -10.79 -5.33
N VAL A 77 -12.27 -11.08 -5.01
CA VAL A 77 -11.94 -12.15 -4.05
C VAL A 77 -12.55 -11.79 -2.69
N GLU A 78 -13.24 -12.77 -2.10
CA GLU A 78 -13.89 -12.61 -0.80
C GLU A 78 -12.86 -12.20 0.26
N SER A 79 -13.15 -11.09 0.95
CA SER A 79 -12.27 -10.50 1.94
C SER A 79 -13.07 -9.61 2.89
N LYS A 80 -12.64 -9.54 4.15
CA LYS A 80 -13.13 -8.54 5.09
C LYS A 80 -12.27 -7.29 5.04
N LEU A 81 -12.91 -6.14 5.26
CA LEU A 81 -12.26 -4.85 5.16
C LEU A 81 -11.07 -4.75 6.14
N GLU A 82 -11.22 -5.35 7.32
CA GLU A 82 -10.20 -5.39 8.37
C GLU A 82 -9.00 -6.29 8.03
N GLU A 83 -9.16 -7.23 7.08
CA GLU A 83 -8.08 -8.15 6.66
C GLU A 83 -7.16 -7.49 5.63
N ILE A 84 -7.72 -6.61 4.78
CA ILE A 84 -6.99 -5.91 3.72
C ILE A 84 -6.61 -4.47 4.12
N GLY A 85 -7.23 -3.97 5.19
CA GLY A 85 -7.17 -2.61 5.67
C GLY A 85 -6.26 -2.41 6.88
N GLY A 86 -4.95 -2.54 6.69
CA GLY A 86 -3.96 -2.36 7.76
C GLY A 86 -3.62 -0.90 8.05
N TRP A 87 -4.60 -0.08 8.38
CA TRP A 87 -4.43 1.36 8.69
C TRP A 87 -4.25 1.68 10.18
#